data_AF-A0A520I9V2-F1
#
_entry.id   AF-A0A520I9V2-F1
#
_cell.length_a   1.000
_cell.length_b   1.000
_cell.length_c   1.000
_cell.angle_alpha   90.00
_cell.angle_beta   90.00
_cell.angle_gamma   90.00
#
_symmetry.space_group_name_H-M   'P 1'
#
loop_
_entity.id
_entity.type
_entity.pdbx_description
1 polymer ?
#
loop_
_entity_poly.entity_id
_entity_poly.type
_entity_poly.pdbx_seq_one_letter_code
_entity_poly.pdbx_strand_id
1 'polypeptide(L)'
;SDRVAARTAVPVYAVNSACLVPPALLSDDIRGRSSFLRRHEPERANWMEADEAVPDVSAYAGPLPFSPDALDTCDLDALVAALAIDHSLPVSDMHPAGRPAAEARLRRLVTEVLPGYASARNDATRADGASGLSPYLHFGVLGPREIMAAVTAAEAGSKHKAKFADELLGWREWFHYQARALAAPERYDRISGWAVETLGRHAGDPRPELETLDALVHGETRDQSWNACQKQFLLDGWMHNNLRMYWCKRLIAMTPSPEAAWATACYLNDRLSLDGRDPSTYGNIAAIFAGSPSDRERPIYGRVAVRGDGSTRRREGGDDWLATAAARPVARVTIPAEVPVDPYLTGEPTV
;
A
#
# COMPACT_ATOMS: atom_id res chain seq x y z
N SER A 1 17.96 -11.04 5.90
CA SER A 1 19.35 -10.95 6.38
C SER A 1 19.98 -12.33 6.53
N ASP A 2 19.33 -13.25 7.26
CA ASP A 2 19.96 -14.48 7.73
C ASP A 2 20.37 -15.42 6.59
N ARG A 3 19.56 -15.50 5.53
CA ARG A 3 19.91 -16.23 4.30
C ARG A 3 21.19 -15.72 3.63
N VAL A 4 21.45 -14.42 3.69
CA VAL A 4 22.68 -13.82 3.15
C VAL A 4 23.84 -14.05 4.11
N ALA A 5 23.63 -13.79 5.41
CA ALA A 5 24.63 -13.99 6.47
C ALA A 5 25.15 -15.43 6.51
N ALA A 6 24.28 -16.43 6.33
CA ALA A 6 24.66 -17.84 6.30
C ALA A 6 25.51 -18.25 5.08
N ARG A 7 25.63 -17.39 4.06
CA ARG A 7 26.36 -17.66 2.81
C ARG A 7 27.66 -16.87 2.67
N THR A 8 28.06 -16.10 3.68
CA THR A 8 29.24 -15.24 3.62
C THR A 8 30.11 -15.38 4.86
N ALA A 9 31.42 -15.18 4.68
CA ALA A 9 32.40 -15.19 5.78
C ALA A 9 32.61 -13.79 6.39
N VAL A 10 32.02 -12.74 5.82
CA VAL A 10 32.11 -11.37 6.34
C VAL A 10 30.89 -10.99 7.19
N PRO A 11 31.04 -10.07 8.17
CA PRO A 11 29.91 -9.57 8.95
C PRO A 11 28.81 -8.98 8.06
N VAL A 12 27.56 -9.32 8.36
CA VAL A 12 26.37 -8.75 7.70
C VAL A 12 25.61 -7.91 8.72
N TYR A 13 25.44 -6.63 8.43
CA TYR A 13 24.66 -5.70 9.24
C TYR A 13 23.30 -5.46 8.58
N ALA A 14 22.22 -5.78 9.29
CA ALA A 14 20.86 -5.47 8.87
C ALA A 14 20.37 -4.25 9.64
N VAL A 15 20.09 -3.16 8.94
CA VAL A 15 19.69 -1.88 9.54
C VAL A 15 18.21 -1.64 9.31
N ASN A 16 17.50 -1.20 10.35
CA ASN A 16 16.11 -0.76 10.22
C ASN A 16 16.06 0.62 9.55
N SER A 17 15.50 0.68 8.35
CA SER A 17 15.18 1.92 7.63
C SER A 17 13.69 2.08 7.31
N ALA A 18 12.89 1.01 7.44
CA ALA A 18 11.49 0.99 7.02
C ALA A 18 10.53 1.57 8.06
N CYS A 19 10.84 1.45 9.35
CA CYS A 19 10.00 1.91 10.47
C CYS A 19 10.76 2.93 11.33
N LEU A 20 10.05 3.82 12.01
CA LEU A 20 10.61 4.69 13.03
C LEU A 20 11.11 3.86 14.21
N VAL A 21 10.21 3.07 14.82
CA VAL A 21 10.58 2.15 15.90
C VAL A 21 10.92 0.80 15.25
N PRO A 22 12.17 0.31 15.37
CA PRO A 22 12.56 -0.96 14.80
C PRO A 22 11.65 -2.08 15.30
N PRO A 23 11.03 -2.86 14.39
CA PRO A 23 10.17 -3.96 14.79
C PRO A 23 10.89 -4.92 15.76
N ALA A 24 12.19 -5.20 15.55
CA ALA A 24 12.96 -6.12 16.39
C ALA A 24 12.99 -5.78 17.91
N LEU A 25 12.69 -4.54 18.31
CA LEU A 25 12.61 -4.16 19.73
C LEU A 25 11.31 -4.59 20.40
N LEU A 26 10.28 -4.86 19.58
CA LEU A 26 8.96 -5.22 20.06
C LEU A 26 8.87 -6.75 20.20
N SER A 27 8.32 -7.20 21.32
CA SER A 27 8.11 -8.61 21.63
C SER A 27 7.14 -9.29 20.65
N ASP A 28 7.24 -10.61 20.52
CA ASP A 28 6.41 -11.40 19.58
C ASP A 28 5.03 -11.80 20.13
N ASP A 29 4.71 -11.44 21.38
CA ASP A 29 3.43 -11.75 22.05
C ASP A 29 2.30 -10.74 21.73
N ILE A 30 2.57 -9.73 20.89
CA ILE A 30 1.59 -8.69 20.57
C ILE A 30 0.58 -9.23 19.55
N ARG A 31 -0.68 -9.37 19.96
CA ARG A 31 -1.77 -9.92 19.14
C ARG A 31 -2.71 -8.87 18.53
N GLY A 32 -2.58 -7.60 18.92
CA GLY A 32 -3.49 -6.56 18.45
C GLY A 32 -2.91 -5.17 18.49
N ARG A 33 -3.46 -4.29 17.65
CA ARG A 33 -2.97 -2.93 17.43
C ARG A 33 -2.90 -2.10 18.71
N SER A 34 -3.89 -2.19 19.60
CA SER A 34 -3.84 -1.45 20.87
C SER A 34 -2.68 -1.90 21.77
N SER A 35 -2.37 -3.19 21.78
CA SER A 35 -1.22 -3.74 22.51
C SER A 35 0.11 -3.40 21.84
N PHE A 36 0.12 -3.24 20.51
CA PHE A 36 1.24 -2.73 19.75
C PHE A 36 1.51 -1.27 20.11
N LEU A 37 0.51 -0.40 20.05
CA LEU A 37 0.66 1.02 20.39
C LEU A 37 1.20 1.23 21.80
N ARG A 38 0.71 0.48 22.80
CA ARG A 38 1.21 0.55 24.19
C ARG A 38 2.71 0.27 24.34
N ARG A 39 3.30 -0.53 23.45
CA ARG A 39 4.74 -0.85 23.44
C ARG A 39 5.53 0.02 22.47
N HIS A 40 4.88 0.46 21.39
CA HIS A 40 5.48 1.25 20.32
C HIS A 40 5.61 2.73 20.68
N GLU A 41 4.57 3.34 21.26
CA GLU A 41 4.53 4.77 21.56
C GLU A 41 5.64 5.25 22.50
N PRO A 42 5.95 4.53 23.61
CA PRO A 42 7.04 4.94 24.50
C PRO A 42 8.41 5.00 23.81
N GLU A 43 8.65 4.17 22.80
CA GLU A 43 9.93 4.11 22.08
C GLU A 43 10.06 5.19 21.00
N ARG A 44 8.98 5.86 20.60
CA ARG A 44 9.04 6.83 19.49
C ARG A 44 10.04 7.94 19.76
N ALA A 45 10.08 8.50 20.97
CA ALA A 45 11.01 9.56 21.32
C ALA A 45 12.48 9.11 21.16
N ASN A 46 12.80 7.92 21.67
CA ASN A 46 14.14 7.33 21.59
C ASN A 46 14.63 7.14 20.15
N TRP A 47 13.71 6.93 19.19
CA TRP A 47 14.05 6.69 17.78
C TRP A 47 13.83 7.89 16.86
N MET A 48 13.22 8.95 17.39
CA MET A 48 13.13 10.26 16.75
C MET A 48 14.44 11.04 16.93
N GLU A 49 15.06 10.95 18.10
CA GLU A 49 16.39 11.48 18.36
C GLU A 49 17.43 10.56 17.70
N ALA A 50 18.12 11.06 16.68
CA ALA A 50 19.22 10.34 16.06
C ALA A 50 20.25 11.32 15.53
N ASP A 51 21.51 11.06 15.85
CA ASP A 51 22.63 11.73 15.22
C ASP A 51 22.83 11.18 13.81
N GLU A 52 22.94 12.07 12.83
CA GLU A 52 23.35 11.69 11.50
C GLU A 52 24.82 11.30 11.55
N ALA A 53 25.09 9.99 11.46
CA ALA A 53 26.45 9.48 11.48
C ALA A 53 27.16 9.91 10.19
N VAL A 54 28.12 10.82 10.31
CA VAL A 54 29.02 11.16 9.21
C VAL A 54 30.14 10.12 9.20
N PRO A 55 30.39 9.43 8.07
CA PRO A 55 31.47 8.46 8.00
C PRO A 55 32.82 9.17 8.14
N ASP A 56 33.62 8.77 9.13
CA ASP A 56 34.98 9.28 9.34
C ASP A 56 35.99 8.74 8.30
N VAL A 57 35.55 7.81 7.46
CA VAL A 57 36.35 7.20 6.39
C VAL A 57 35.75 7.52 5.03
N SER A 58 36.60 7.76 4.05
CA SER A 58 36.18 7.97 2.67
C SER A 58 35.46 6.74 2.11
N ALA A 59 34.53 6.96 1.18
CA ALA A 59 33.89 5.89 0.44
C ALA A 59 34.95 4.99 -0.22
N TYR A 60 34.70 3.68 -0.24
CA TYR A 60 35.60 2.72 -0.87
C TYR A 60 35.73 3.03 -2.37
N ALA A 61 36.96 3.34 -2.81
CA ALA A 61 37.28 3.66 -4.20
C ALA A 61 38.14 2.58 -4.87
N GLY A 62 38.31 1.42 -4.23
CA GLY A 62 39.05 0.29 -4.80
C GLY A 62 38.24 -0.45 -5.87
N PRO A 63 38.86 -1.42 -6.55
CA PRO A 63 38.15 -2.23 -7.54
C PRO A 63 37.03 -3.03 -6.88
N LEU A 64 35.85 -3.06 -7.51
CA LEU A 64 34.77 -3.97 -7.18
C LEU A 64 34.97 -5.30 -7.94
N PRO A 65 34.52 -6.45 -7.40
CA PRO A 65 34.62 -7.73 -8.09
C PRO A 65 33.62 -7.90 -9.25
N PHE A 66 32.90 -6.83 -9.60
CA PHE A 66 31.94 -6.75 -10.70
C PHE A 66 32.00 -5.34 -11.31
N SER A 67 31.54 -5.20 -12.55
CA SER A 67 31.33 -3.88 -13.15
C SER A 67 30.03 -3.29 -12.58
N PRO A 68 30.08 -2.17 -11.86
CA PRO A 68 28.86 -1.53 -11.38
C PRO A 68 28.08 -0.92 -12.54
N ASP A 69 26.76 -0.91 -12.43
CA ASP A 69 25.92 -0.08 -13.29
C ASP A 69 26.21 1.39 -12.96
N ALA A 70 26.84 2.12 -13.88
CA ALA A 70 27.25 3.50 -13.68
C ALA A 70 26.06 4.46 -13.82
N LEU A 71 25.06 4.32 -12.93
CA LEU A 71 23.76 5.00 -13.01
C LEU A 71 23.85 6.53 -13.12
N ASP A 72 24.91 7.14 -12.59
CA ASP A 72 25.15 8.58 -12.65
C ASP A 72 25.53 9.09 -14.05
N THR A 73 25.96 8.19 -14.94
CA THR A 73 26.52 8.52 -16.26
C THR A 73 25.90 7.72 -17.40
N CYS A 74 25.02 6.75 -17.09
CA CYS A 74 24.37 5.95 -18.11
C CYS A 74 23.17 6.67 -18.71
N ASP A 75 22.81 6.27 -19.92
CA ASP A 75 21.51 6.60 -20.50
C ASP A 75 20.44 5.80 -19.76
N LEU A 76 19.81 6.42 -18.76
CA LEU A 76 18.79 5.80 -17.92
C LEU A 76 17.57 5.36 -18.75
N ASP A 77 17.21 6.11 -19.79
CA ASP A 77 16.07 5.78 -20.64
C ASP A 77 16.37 4.51 -21.45
N ALA A 78 17.58 4.41 -22.01
CA ALA A 78 18.02 3.19 -22.71
C ALA A 78 18.13 1.99 -21.77
N LEU A 79 18.61 2.19 -20.53
CA LEU A 79 18.67 1.13 -19.52
C LEU A 79 17.26 0.62 -19.19
N VAL A 80 16.34 1.53 -18.87
CA VAL A 80 14.95 1.19 -18.54
C VAL A 80 14.28 0.47 -19.71
N ALA A 81 14.44 0.98 -20.94
CA ALA A 81 13.87 0.37 -22.14
C ALA A 81 14.37 -1.07 -22.40
N ALA A 82 15.58 -1.41 -21.93
CA ALA A 82 16.13 -2.75 -22.03
C ALA A 82 15.66 -3.72 -20.93
N LEU A 83 15.04 -3.22 -19.85
CA LEU A 83 14.53 -4.07 -18.77
C LEU A 83 13.32 -4.88 -19.24
N ALA A 84 13.27 -6.14 -18.80
CA ALA A 84 12.12 -7.03 -19.00
C ALA A 84 10.98 -6.69 -18.02
N ILE A 85 10.42 -5.48 -18.18
CA ILE A 85 9.31 -4.95 -17.38
C ILE A 85 8.11 -4.62 -18.29
N ASP A 86 6.96 -4.39 -17.68
CA ASP A 86 5.76 -3.98 -18.41
C ASP A 86 5.85 -2.52 -18.88
N HIS A 87 6.31 -2.34 -20.11
CA HIS A 87 6.41 -1.04 -20.78
C HIS A 87 5.06 -0.47 -21.23
N SER A 88 3.95 -1.19 -21.05
CA SER A 88 2.62 -0.67 -21.40
C SER A 88 2.06 0.29 -20.35
N LEU A 89 2.63 0.30 -19.14
CA LEU A 89 2.21 1.21 -18.07
C LEU A 89 2.85 2.59 -18.23
N PRO A 90 2.05 3.68 -18.19
CA PRO A 90 2.61 5.02 -18.26
C PRO A 90 3.30 5.42 -16.95
N VAL A 91 4.20 6.40 -17.06
CA VAL A 91 4.74 7.08 -15.87
C VAL A 91 3.62 7.89 -15.21
N SER A 92 3.57 7.88 -13.87
CA SER A 92 2.59 8.66 -13.12
C SER A 92 3.01 10.13 -13.00
N ASP A 93 2.27 11.01 -13.66
CA ASP A 93 2.41 12.47 -13.47
C ASP A 93 2.06 12.91 -12.04
N MET A 94 1.23 12.13 -11.33
CA MET A 94 0.84 12.43 -9.95
C MET A 94 2.00 12.24 -8.97
N HIS A 95 2.96 11.37 -9.26
CA HIS A 95 4.10 11.09 -8.37
C HIS A 95 5.42 11.11 -9.14
N PRO A 96 5.93 12.32 -9.50
CA PRO A 96 7.22 12.44 -10.14
C PRO A 96 8.33 11.81 -9.29
N ALA A 97 9.30 11.17 -9.94
CA ALA A 97 10.37 10.46 -9.26
C ALA A 97 11.37 11.41 -8.56
N GLY A 98 12.13 10.85 -7.62
CA GLY A 98 13.29 11.50 -7.04
C GLY A 98 13.02 12.35 -5.80
N ARG A 99 14.12 12.73 -5.16
CA ARG A 99 14.14 13.46 -3.88
C ARG A 99 13.45 14.83 -3.94
N PRO A 100 13.63 15.68 -4.96
CA PRO A 100 12.97 16.99 -5.00
C PRO A 100 11.44 16.92 -4.99
N ALA A 101 10.86 15.95 -5.71
CA ALA A 101 9.41 15.73 -5.75
C ALA A 101 8.87 15.26 -4.39
N ALA A 102 9.61 14.38 -3.72
CA ALA A 102 9.28 13.91 -2.38
C ALA A 102 9.30 15.05 -1.35
N GLU A 103 10.32 15.91 -1.38
CA GLU A 103 10.42 17.08 -0.50
C GLU A 103 9.33 18.12 -0.76
N ALA A 104 8.96 18.33 -2.03
CA ALA A 104 7.82 19.18 -2.38
C ALA A 104 6.52 18.61 -1.79
N ARG A 105 6.33 17.29 -1.83
CA ARG A 105 5.18 16.62 -1.21
C ARG A 105 5.20 16.73 0.32
N LEU A 106 6.38 16.65 0.94
CA LEU A 106 6.54 16.83 2.38
C LEU A 106 6.23 18.27 2.82
N ARG A 107 6.69 19.28 2.05
CA ARG A 107 6.30 20.69 2.28
C ARG A 107 4.79 20.87 2.18
N ARG A 108 4.17 20.32 1.14
CA ARG A 108 2.71 20.34 0.99
C ARG A 108 1.99 19.69 2.16
N LEU A 109 2.50 18.57 2.68
CA LEU A 109 1.94 17.94 3.87
C LEU A 109 1.86 18.96 5.01
N VAL A 110 2.96 19.62 5.35
CA VAL A 110 3.00 20.51 6.51
C VAL A 110 2.23 21.82 6.32
N THR A 111 2.16 22.36 5.10
CA THR A 111 1.52 23.65 4.83
C THR A 111 0.04 23.56 4.49
N GLU A 112 -0.40 22.52 3.78
CA GLU A 112 -1.76 22.44 3.21
C GLU A 112 -2.60 21.32 3.82
N VAL A 113 -2.01 20.13 4.03
CA VAL A 113 -2.76 18.93 4.43
C VAL A 113 -2.90 18.83 5.95
N LEU A 114 -1.78 18.95 6.66
CA LEU A 114 -1.69 18.72 8.09
C LEU A 114 -2.61 19.64 8.90
N PRO A 115 -2.77 20.94 8.60
CA PRO A 115 -3.68 21.81 9.35
C PRO A 115 -5.13 21.32 9.41
N GLY A 116 -5.60 20.62 8.36
CA GLY A 116 -6.97 20.10 8.24
C GLY A 116 -7.09 18.57 8.32
N TYR A 117 -5.97 17.85 8.53
CA TYR A 117 -5.90 16.41 8.27
C TYR A 117 -6.97 15.56 8.96
N ALA A 118 -7.17 15.73 10.28
CA ALA A 118 -8.11 14.92 11.05
C ALA A 118 -9.56 15.03 10.57
N SER A 119 -9.98 16.16 9.99
CA SER A 119 -11.32 16.37 9.44
C SER A 119 -11.42 15.94 7.98
N ALA A 120 -10.38 16.19 7.17
CA ALA A 120 -10.40 15.94 5.73
C ALA A 120 -10.13 14.46 5.36
N ARG A 121 -9.35 13.71 6.15
CA ARG A 121 -8.76 12.43 5.73
C ARG A 121 -9.69 11.31 5.28
N ASN A 122 -10.97 11.38 5.63
CA ASN A 122 -11.97 10.37 5.26
C ASN A 122 -12.71 10.76 3.97
N ASP A 123 -12.41 11.91 3.39
CA ASP A 123 -13.06 12.42 2.21
C ASP A 123 -12.11 12.33 1.02
N ALA A 124 -12.38 11.38 0.13
CA ALA A 124 -11.54 11.13 -1.03
C ALA A 124 -11.72 12.16 -2.14
N THR A 125 -12.76 13.00 -2.09
CA THR A 125 -12.97 14.07 -3.08
C THR A 125 -12.09 15.28 -2.81
N ARG A 126 -11.48 15.35 -1.62
CA ARG A 126 -10.64 16.45 -1.18
C ARG A 126 -9.17 16.21 -1.47
N ALA A 127 -8.54 17.13 -2.17
CA ALA A 127 -7.10 17.09 -2.42
C ALA A 127 -6.27 17.12 -1.12
N ASP A 128 -6.73 17.82 -0.08
CA ASP A 128 -6.09 17.90 1.24
C ASP A 128 -6.46 16.74 2.19
N GLY A 129 -7.19 15.72 1.70
CA GLY A 129 -7.52 14.52 2.47
C GLY A 129 -6.35 13.56 2.67
N ALA A 130 -5.29 13.66 1.85
CA ALA A 130 -4.14 12.77 1.94
C ALA A 130 -2.82 13.49 1.68
N SER A 131 -1.76 12.96 2.30
CA SER A 131 -0.40 13.46 2.10
C SER A 131 0.19 13.07 0.74
N GLY A 132 -0.23 11.94 0.18
CA GLY A 132 0.38 11.37 -1.03
C GLY A 132 1.87 11.03 -0.86
N LEU A 133 2.32 10.74 0.38
CA LEU A 133 3.71 10.40 0.68
C LEU A 133 4.01 8.90 0.57
N SER A 134 3.00 8.05 0.46
CA SER A 134 3.19 6.60 0.51
C SER A 134 4.09 6.04 -0.61
N PRO A 135 4.06 6.53 -1.87
CA PRO A 135 5.02 6.09 -2.88
C PRO A 135 6.48 6.42 -2.53
N TYR A 136 6.73 7.62 -2.00
CA TYR A 136 8.08 8.03 -1.60
C TYR A 136 8.60 7.28 -0.36
N LEU A 137 7.69 6.88 0.54
CA LEU A 137 7.98 5.99 1.67
C LEU A 137 8.30 4.57 1.19
N HIS A 138 7.54 4.04 0.23
CA HIS A 138 7.72 2.70 -0.33
C HIS A 138 9.13 2.53 -0.93
N PHE A 139 9.54 3.49 -1.76
CA PHE A 139 10.86 3.48 -2.39
C PHE A 139 12.00 4.01 -1.49
N GLY A 140 11.72 4.37 -0.23
CA GLY A 140 12.74 4.86 0.71
C GLY A 140 13.32 6.23 0.36
N VAL A 141 12.68 7.01 -0.52
CA VAL A 141 13.08 8.39 -0.86
C VAL A 141 12.87 9.32 0.33
N LEU A 142 11.85 9.03 1.14
CA LEU A 142 11.61 9.65 2.45
C LEU A 142 11.53 8.56 3.52
N GLY A 143 12.05 8.87 4.71
CA GLY A 143 11.95 8.01 5.88
C GLY A 143 10.86 8.45 6.86
N PRO A 144 10.32 7.53 7.69
CA PRO A 144 9.33 7.87 8.70
C PRO A 144 9.85 8.89 9.73
N ARG A 145 11.14 8.84 10.09
CA ARG A 145 11.78 9.83 10.99
C ARG A 145 11.72 11.24 10.42
N GLU A 146 12.12 11.41 9.16
CA GLU A 146 12.12 12.70 8.48
C GLU A 146 10.71 13.29 8.40
N ILE A 147 9.73 12.47 8.03
CA ILE A 147 8.33 12.91 7.95
C ILE A 147 7.82 13.32 9.34
N MET A 148 8.12 12.54 10.38
CA MET A 148 7.70 12.86 11.74
C MET A 148 8.39 14.09 12.31
N ALA A 149 9.64 14.38 11.92
CA ALA A 149 10.33 15.60 12.30
C ALA A 149 9.61 16.83 11.70
N ALA A 150 9.27 16.76 10.41
CA ALA A 150 8.50 17.81 9.73
C ALA A 150 7.09 17.99 10.35
N VAL A 151 6.37 16.90 10.64
CA VAL A 151 5.05 16.94 11.29
C VAL A 151 5.12 17.54 12.69
N THR A 152 6.17 17.22 13.45
CA THR A 152 6.38 17.76 14.80
C THR A 152 6.63 19.26 14.76
N ALA A 153 7.49 19.71 13.83
CA ALA A 153 7.85 21.12 13.66
C ALA A 153 6.75 21.98 13.01
N ALA A 154 5.77 21.39 12.33
CA ALA A 154 4.73 22.13 11.61
C ALA A 154 3.81 22.94 12.54
N GLU A 155 3.34 24.10 12.09
CA GLU A 155 2.32 24.91 12.77
C GLU A 155 0.91 24.34 12.54
N ALA A 156 0.63 23.19 13.17
CA ALA A 156 -0.66 22.51 13.09
C ALA A 156 -1.15 22.06 14.48
N GLY A 157 -2.47 22.00 14.66
CA GLY A 157 -3.08 21.57 15.92
C GLY A 157 -2.68 20.13 16.30
N SER A 158 -2.48 19.89 17.59
CA SER A 158 -2.03 18.59 18.14
C SER A 158 -2.90 17.41 17.70
N LYS A 159 -4.23 17.62 17.60
CA LYS A 159 -5.19 16.64 17.08
C LYS A 159 -4.81 16.15 15.67
N HIS A 160 -4.39 17.05 14.79
CA HIS A 160 -4.05 16.72 13.41
C HIS A 160 -2.70 16.00 13.33
N LYS A 161 -1.70 16.48 14.07
CA LYS A 161 -0.39 15.81 14.21
C LYS A 161 -0.55 14.38 14.75
N ALA A 162 -1.29 14.22 15.84
CA ALA A 162 -1.55 12.91 16.45
C ALA A 162 -2.28 11.98 15.48
N LYS A 163 -3.27 12.49 14.74
CA LYS A 163 -4.00 11.67 13.76
C LYS A 163 -3.12 11.27 12.58
N PHE A 164 -2.21 12.12 12.11
CA PHE A 164 -1.25 11.77 11.08
C PHE A 164 -0.25 10.70 11.58
N ALA A 165 0.29 10.89 12.80
CA ALA A 165 1.17 9.93 13.44
C ALA A 165 0.49 8.55 13.62
N ASP A 166 -0.80 8.52 13.95
CA ASP A 166 -1.59 7.28 14.06
C ASP A 166 -1.67 6.50 12.73
N GLU A 167 -1.67 7.18 11.60
CA GLU A 167 -1.69 6.54 10.27
C GLU A 167 -0.28 6.07 9.87
N LEU A 168 0.74 6.91 10.03
CA LEU A 168 2.13 6.58 9.67
C LEU A 168 2.78 5.56 10.62
N LEU A 169 2.67 5.78 11.93
CA LEU A 169 3.34 4.98 12.96
C LEU A 169 2.41 3.96 13.61
N GLY A 170 1.10 4.19 13.58
CA GLY A 170 0.13 3.29 14.20
C GLY A 170 -0.42 2.23 13.25
N TRP A 171 -0.76 2.60 12.00
CA TRP A 171 -1.31 1.65 11.02
C TRP A 171 -0.24 1.03 10.15
N ARG A 172 0.59 1.84 9.47
CA ARG A 172 1.63 1.29 8.59
C ARG A 172 2.60 0.41 9.39
N GLU A 173 3.17 0.90 10.49
CA GLU A 173 4.14 0.10 11.27
C GLU A 173 3.52 -1.08 12.00
N TRP A 174 2.21 -1.07 12.30
CA TRP A 174 1.51 -2.27 12.79
C TRP A 174 1.53 -3.40 11.75
N PHE A 175 1.39 -3.07 10.46
CA PHE A 175 1.48 -4.07 9.41
C PHE A 175 2.92 -4.53 9.16
N HIS A 176 3.92 -3.65 9.25
CA HIS A 176 5.32 -4.06 9.24
C HIS A 176 5.67 -4.96 10.44
N TYR A 177 5.15 -4.65 11.63
CA TYR A 177 5.31 -5.49 12.82
C TYR A 177 4.77 -6.91 12.59
N GLN A 178 3.55 -7.03 12.07
CA GLN A 178 2.93 -8.33 11.79
C GLN A 178 3.68 -9.13 10.73
N ALA A 179 4.20 -8.46 9.69
CA ALA A 179 4.89 -9.13 8.59
C ALA A 179 6.16 -9.87 9.03
N ARG A 180 6.77 -9.57 10.19
CA ARG A 180 7.90 -10.35 10.73
C ARG A 180 7.57 -11.84 10.89
N ALA A 181 6.32 -12.14 11.21
CA ALA A 181 5.85 -13.47 11.56
C ALA A 181 5.23 -14.18 10.35
N LEU A 182 5.21 -13.53 9.19
CA LEU A 182 4.65 -14.06 7.96
C LEU A 182 5.80 -14.45 7.03
N ALA A 183 5.82 -15.69 6.58
CA ALA A 183 6.76 -16.13 5.55
C ALA A 183 6.48 -15.46 4.19
N ALA A 184 5.20 -15.26 3.88
CA ALA A 184 4.72 -14.64 2.66
C ALA A 184 3.46 -13.79 2.96
N PRO A 185 3.60 -12.46 3.13
CA PRO A 185 2.50 -11.55 3.40
C PRO A 185 1.38 -11.55 2.35
N GLU A 186 1.67 -11.94 1.12
CA GLU A 186 0.75 -11.90 0.00
C GLU A 186 -0.17 -13.13 -0.09
N ARG A 187 0.08 -14.17 0.70
CA ARG A 187 -0.72 -15.41 0.67
C ARG A 187 -2.09 -15.24 1.32
N TYR A 188 -3.11 -15.82 0.69
CA TYR A 188 -4.50 -15.80 1.16
C TYR A 188 -4.68 -16.43 2.55
N ASP A 189 -3.92 -17.45 2.90
CA ASP A 189 -3.99 -18.16 4.18
C ASP A 189 -3.66 -17.29 5.41
N ARG A 190 -3.21 -16.05 5.20
CA ARG A 190 -3.02 -15.06 6.27
C ARG A 190 -4.31 -14.52 6.85
N ILE A 191 -5.43 -14.60 6.13
CA ILE A 191 -6.70 -14.07 6.64
C ILE A 191 -7.23 -14.99 7.75
N SER A 192 -8.10 -14.47 8.61
CA SER A 192 -8.59 -15.24 9.76
C SER A 192 -9.38 -16.50 9.31
N GLY A 193 -9.24 -17.60 10.07
CA GLY A 193 -9.91 -18.86 9.74
C GLY A 193 -11.43 -18.74 9.62
N TRP A 194 -12.07 -17.88 10.43
CA TRP A 194 -13.52 -17.63 10.33
C TRP A 194 -13.91 -17.02 8.98
N ALA A 195 -13.05 -16.15 8.42
CA ALA A 195 -13.30 -15.48 7.15
C ALA A 195 -13.14 -16.47 6.00
N VAL A 196 -12.07 -17.29 6.03
CA VAL A 196 -11.88 -18.39 5.06
C VAL A 196 -13.10 -19.31 5.06
N GLU A 197 -13.56 -19.74 6.24
CA GLU A 197 -14.69 -20.65 6.37
C GLU A 197 -16.01 -20.07 5.82
N THR A 198 -16.37 -18.85 6.21
CA THR A 198 -17.64 -18.24 5.75
C THR A 198 -17.58 -17.92 4.26
N LEU A 199 -16.46 -17.40 3.75
CA LEU A 199 -16.30 -17.12 2.32
C LEU A 199 -16.33 -18.42 1.50
N GLY A 200 -15.67 -19.48 1.98
CA GLY A 200 -15.65 -20.79 1.34
C GLY A 200 -17.04 -21.44 1.25
N ARG A 201 -17.86 -21.34 2.31
CA ARG A 201 -19.26 -21.81 2.28
C ARG A 201 -20.11 -21.09 1.22
N HIS A 202 -19.74 -19.87 0.84
CA HIS A 202 -20.42 -19.04 -0.15
C HIS A 202 -19.69 -18.97 -1.50
N ALA A 203 -18.67 -19.80 -1.72
CA ALA A 203 -17.91 -19.81 -2.97
C ALA A 203 -18.79 -20.13 -4.19
N GLY A 204 -19.76 -21.05 -4.03
CA GLY A 204 -20.69 -21.48 -5.07
C GLY A 204 -21.93 -20.59 -5.27
N ASP A 205 -22.05 -19.49 -4.54
CA ASP A 205 -23.19 -18.58 -4.70
C ASP A 205 -23.20 -17.93 -6.10
N PRO A 206 -24.39 -17.68 -6.69
CA PRO A 206 -24.49 -16.95 -7.95
C PRO A 206 -23.90 -15.54 -7.84
N ARG A 207 -23.04 -15.18 -8.80
CA ARG A 207 -22.32 -13.90 -8.87
C ARG A 207 -22.75 -13.11 -10.11
N PRO A 208 -23.90 -12.40 -10.05
CA PRO A 208 -24.42 -11.65 -11.21
C PRO A 208 -23.58 -10.43 -11.58
N GLU A 209 -22.69 -10.00 -10.68
CA GLU A 209 -21.79 -8.85 -10.85
C GLU A 209 -20.38 -9.29 -11.30
N LEU A 210 -20.22 -10.52 -11.78
CA LEU A 210 -18.92 -11.03 -12.24
C LEU A 210 -18.38 -10.18 -13.40
N GLU A 211 -17.12 -9.76 -13.28
CA GLU A 211 -16.43 -8.95 -14.28
C GLU A 211 -15.22 -9.68 -14.85
N THR A 212 -14.82 -9.32 -16.07
CA THR A 212 -13.60 -9.85 -16.69
C THR A 212 -12.37 -9.16 -16.12
N LEU A 213 -11.20 -9.81 -16.20
CA LEU A 213 -9.94 -9.17 -15.81
C LEU A 213 -9.68 -7.90 -16.63
N ASP A 214 -10.04 -7.88 -17.92
CA ASP A 214 -9.91 -6.69 -18.76
C ASP A 214 -10.71 -5.51 -18.20
N ALA A 215 -11.99 -5.72 -17.86
CA ALA A 215 -12.84 -4.70 -17.28
C ALA A 215 -12.31 -4.24 -15.91
N LEU A 216 -11.81 -5.17 -15.10
CA LEU A 216 -11.23 -4.88 -13.80
C LEU A 216 -9.90 -4.12 -13.90
N VAL A 217 -9.02 -4.42 -14.84
CA VAL A 217 -7.75 -3.70 -15.01
C VAL A 217 -7.99 -2.26 -15.47
N HIS A 218 -8.86 -2.09 -16.48
CA HIS A 218 -9.12 -0.79 -17.12
C HIS A 218 -10.17 0.06 -16.39
N GLY A 219 -10.87 -0.49 -15.40
CA GLY A 219 -11.95 0.21 -14.71
C GLY A 219 -13.12 0.48 -15.66
N GLU A 220 -13.56 -0.55 -16.36
CA GLU A 220 -14.66 -0.53 -17.34
C GLU A 220 -15.76 -1.54 -16.97
N THR A 221 -15.94 -1.76 -15.66
CA THR A 221 -16.98 -2.63 -15.11
C THR A 221 -18.37 -1.97 -15.19
N ARG A 222 -19.40 -2.72 -14.82
CA ARG A 222 -20.76 -2.18 -14.67
C ARG A 222 -20.89 -1.19 -13.50
N ASP A 223 -19.91 -1.15 -12.60
CA ASP A 223 -19.93 -0.28 -11.43
C ASP A 223 -19.09 1.00 -11.65
N GLN A 224 -19.79 2.13 -11.85
CA GLN A 224 -19.17 3.44 -12.04
C GLN A 224 -18.25 3.85 -10.88
N SER A 225 -18.66 3.60 -9.63
CA SER A 225 -17.87 4.00 -8.46
C SER A 225 -16.60 3.16 -8.34
N TRP A 226 -16.68 1.87 -8.68
CA TRP A 226 -15.51 1.01 -8.72
C TRP A 226 -14.55 1.42 -9.84
N ASN A 227 -15.07 1.75 -11.01
CA ASN A 227 -14.30 2.29 -12.13
C ASN A 227 -13.56 3.58 -11.75
N ALA A 228 -14.23 4.51 -11.07
CA ALA A 228 -13.61 5.73 -10.53
C ALA A 228 -12.43 5.44 -9.58
N CYS A 229 -12.53 4.36 -8.80
CA CYS A 229 -11.44 3.91 -7.94
C CYS A 229 -10.31 3.34 -8.78
N GLN A 230 -10.57 2.29 -9.56
CA GLN A 230 -9.57 1.53 -10.30
C GLN A 230 -8.75 2.40 -11.26
N LYS A 231 -9.39 3.36 -11.94
CA LYS A 231 -8.70 4.24 -12.87
C LYS A 231 -7.64 5.12 -12.20
N GLN A 232 -7.74 5.39 -10.89
CA GLN A 232 -6.68 6.10 -10.16
C GLN A 232 -5.42 5.25 -10.02
N PHE A 233 -5.54 3.93 -9.83
CA PHE A 233 -4.35 3.08 -9.86
C PHE A 233 -3.73 3.05 -11.25
N LEU A 234 -4.53 2.84 -12.29
CA LEU A 234 -3.99 2.73 -13.65
C LEU A 234 -3.38 4.05 -14.17
N LEU A 235 -3.95 5.21 -13.80
CA LEU A 235 -3.49 6.51 -14.30
C LEU A 235 -2.48 7.19 -13.37
N ASP A 236 -2.74 7.14 -12.06
CA ASP A 236 -1.99 7.94 -11.09
C ASP A 236 -1.00 7.10 -10.28
N GLY A 237 -1.06 5.77 -10.42
CA GLY A 237 -0.26 4.85 -9.61
C GLY A 237 -0.62 4.88 -8.12
N TRP A 238 -1.75 5.51 -7.75
CA TRP A 238 -2.09 5.75 -6.36
C TRP A 238 -3.60 5.96 -6.20
N MET A 239 -4.16 5.42 -5.11
CA MET A 239 -5.57 5.61 -4.76
C MET A 239 -5.71 6.03 -3.30
N HIS A 240 -6.65 6.93 -3.02
CA HIS A 240 -6.98 7.32 -1.65
C HIS A 240 -7.45 6.12 -0.80
N ASN A 241 -6.96 5.98 0.43
CA ASN A 241 -7.22 4.81 1.28
C ASN A 241 -8.72 4.49 1.46
N ASN A 242 -9.56 5.51 1.63
CA ASN A 242 -11.00 5.32 1.80
C ASN A 242 -11.68 4.70 0.57
N LEU A 243 -11.15 4.95 -0.64
CA LEU A 243 -11.61 4.32 -1.87
C LEU A 243 -11.13 2.88 -1.96
N ARG A 244 -9.86 2.61 -1.60
CA ARG A 244 -9.28 1.24 -1.56
C ARG A 244 -10.14 0.27 -0.76
N MET A 245 -10.74 0.75 0.32
CA MET A 245 -11.64 -0.06 1.15
C MET A 245 -12.90 -0.54 0.42
N TYR A 246 -13.52 0.34 -0.37
CA TYR A 246 -14.69 -0.01 -1.18
C TYR A 246 -14.26 -0.86 -2.39
N TRP A 247 -13.21 -0.41 -3.08
CA TRP A 247 -12.61 -1.09 -4.23
C TRP A 247 -12.29 -2.56 -3.94
N CYS A 248 -11.52 -2.83 -2.87
CA CYS A 248 -11.12 -4.18 -2.50
C CYS A 248 -12.31 -5.02 -2.01
N LYS A 249 -13.26 -4.41 -1.28
CA LYS A 249 -14.45 -5.13 -0.81
C LYS A 249 -15.28 -5.68 -1.98
N ARG A 250 -15.44 -4.89 -3.04
CA ARG A 250 -16.27 -5.26 -4.19
C ARG A 250 -15.71 -6.38 -5.05
N LEU A 251 -14.39 -6.57 -5.05
CA LEU A 251 -13.75 -7.71 -5.72
C LEU A 251 -14.32 -9.05 -5.26
N ILE A 252 -14.78 -9.17 -4.01
CA ILE A 252 -15.43 -10.39 -3.49
C ILE A 252 -16.67 -10.76 -4.31
N ALA A 253 -17.44 -9.79 -4.82
CA ALA A 253 -18.62 -10.07 -5.66
C ALA A 253 -18.33 -10.05 -7.17
N MET A 254 -17.26 -9.35 -7.59
CA MET A 254 -16.90 -9.15 -8.99
C MET A 254 -16.00 -10.25 -9.57
N THR A 255 -15.57 -11.21 -8.76
CA THR A 255 -14.67 -12.30 -9.17
C THR A 255 -15.27 -13.68 -8.88
N PRO A 256 -14.79 -14.76 -9.52
CA PRO A 256 -15.44 -16.07 -9.46
C PRO A 256 -15.43 -16.75 -8.07
N SER A 257 -14.44 -16.45 -7.23
CA SER A 257 -14.28 -17.05 -5.91
C SER A 257 -13.58 -16.10 -4.92
N PRO A 258 -13.63 -16.38 -3.61
CA PRO A 258 -12.88 -15.62 -2.60
C PRO A 258 -11.36 -15.58 -2.86
N GLU A 259 -10.78 -16.70 -3.30
CA GLU A 259 -9.36 -16.82 -3.66
C GLU A 259 -9.03 -15.96 -4.88
N ALA A 260 -9.88 -15.99 -5.91
CA ALA A 260 -9.74 -15.13 -7.08
C ALA A 260 -9.88 -13.65 -6.72
N ALA A 261 -10.78 -13.31 -5.78
CA ALA A 261 -10.94 -11.95 -5.27
C ALA A 261 -9.67 -11.46 -4.58
N TRP A 262 -9.07 -12.30 -3.74
CA TRP A 262 -7.81 -12.01 -3.05
C TRP A 262 -6.66 -11.83 -4.05
N ALA A 263 -6.48 -12.79 -4.96
CA ALA A 263 -5.45 -12.74 -5.98
C ALA A 263 -5.60 -11.51 -6.87
N THR A 264 -6.83 -11.16 -7.27
CA THR A 264 -7.11 -9.95 -8.05
C THR A 264 -6.76 -8.68 -7.28
N ALA A 265 -7.09 -8.61 -5.99
CA ALA A 265 -6.76 -7.46 -5.16
C ALA A 265 -5.24 -7.28 -5.04
N CYS A 266 -4.49 -8.36 -4.83
CA CYS A 266 -3.04 -8.32 -4.73
C CYS A 266 -2.41 -7.99 -6.10
N TYR A 267 -2.81 -8.67 -7.16
CA TYR A 267 -2.33 -8.45 -8.53
C TYR A 267 -2.51 -7.00 -8.99
N LEU A 268 -3.71 -6.44 -8.86
CA LEU A 268 -3.97 -5.07 -9.27
C LEU A 268 -3.16 -4.07 -8.42
N ASN A 269 -2.99 -4.34 -7.12
CA ASN A 269 -2.18 -3.46 -6.28
C ASN A 269 -0.68 -3.56 -6.61
N ASP A 270 -0.15 -4.77 -6.74
CA ASP A 270 1.27 -5.00 -6.99
C ASP A 270 1.72 -4.51 -8.36
N ARG A 271 0.82 -4.58 -9.35
CA ARG A 271 1.07 -4.12 -10.71
C ARG A 271 0.89 -2.60 -10.87
N LEU A 272 -0.14 -2.01 -10.26
CA LEU A 272 -0.55 -0.63 -10.57
C LEU A 272 -0.26 0.38 -9.45
N SER A 273 -0.03 -0.05 -8.22
CA SER A 273 0.16 0.85 -7.08
C SER A 273 1.65 1.14 -6.85
N LEU A 274 2.06 2.41 -6.93
CA LEU A 274 3.42 2.86 -6.60
C LEU A 274 3.77 2.69 -5.12
N ASP A 275 2.75 2.52 -4.28
CA ASP A 275 2.87 2.17 -2.85
C ASP A 275 2.34 0.76 -2.55
N GLY A 276 2.39 -0.13 -3.54
CA GLY A 276 2.03 -1.54 -3.42
C GLY A 276 3.13 -2.42 -2.86
N ARG A 277 2.90 -3.74 -2.76
CA ARG A 277 3.89 -4.74 -2.31
C ARG A 277 4.50 -4.55 -0.92
N ASP A 278 4.00 -3.59 -0.15
CA ASP A 278 4.42 -3.37 1.22
C ASP A 278 3.64 -4.27 2.20
N PRO A 279 4.19 -4.56 3.40
CA PRO A 279 3.43 -5.15 4.49
C PRO A 279 2.08 -4.46 4.74
N SER A 280 2.03 -3.13 4.61
CA SER A 280 0.80 -2.35 4.74
C SER A 280 -0.22 -2.62 3.64
N THR A 281 0.20 -2.95 2.42
CA THR A 281 -0.72 -3.34 1.34
C THR A 281 -1.49 -4.58 1.73
N TYR A 282 -0.77 -5.67 1.95
CA TYR A 282 -1.39 -6.96 2.20
C TYR A 282 -2.11 -6.99 3.56
N GLY A 283 -1.60 -6.25 4.55
CA GLY A 283 -2.27 -6.03 5.83
C GLY A 283 -3.63 -5.32 5.69
N ASN A 284 -3.73 -4.30 4.84
CA ASN A 284 -5.00 -3.63 4.57
C ASN A 284 -5.96 -4.54 3.79
N ILE A 285 -5.50 -5.27 2.77
CA ILE A 285 -6.33 -6.25 2.05
C ILE A 285 -6.88 -7.30 3.03
N ALA A 286 -6.02 -7.87 3.88
CA ALA A 286 -6.44 -8.80 4.93
C ALA A 286 -7.49 -8.21 5.88
N ALA A 287 -7.31 -6.97 6.35
CA ALA A 287 -8.30 -6.31 7.21
C ALA A 287 -9.66 -6.10 6.53
N ILE A 288 -9.68 -5.94 5.21
CA ILE A 288 -10.91 -5.83 4.43
C ILE A 288 -11.59 -7.19 4.31
N PHE A 289 -10.85 -8.26 4.00
CA PHE A 289 -11.42 -9.61 3.88
C PHE A 289 -11.84 -10.21 5.24
N ALA A 290 -11.11 -9.88 6.30
CA ALA A 290 -11.18 -10.56 7.59
C ALA A 290 -11.19 -9.60 8.79
N GLY A 291 -11.91 -8.48 8.66
CA GLY A 291 -12.18 -7.55 9.77
C GLY A 291 -13.05 -8.17 10.88
N SER A 292 -13.89 -7.38 11.54
CA SER A 292 -14.87 -7.98 12.47
C SER A 292 -15.99 -8.68 11.67
N PRO A 293 -16.43 -9.89 12.08
CA PRO A 293 -17.53 -10.57 11.41
C PRO A 293 -18.83 -9.78 11.61
N SER A 294 -19.66 -9.77 10.57
CA SER A 294 -21.02 -9.28 10.66
C SER A 294 -21.91 -10.30 11.37
N ASP A 295 -22.92 -9.80 12.08
CA ASP A 295 -23.99 -10.62 12.67
C ASP A 295 -24.92 -11.21 11.60
N ARG A 296 -24.91 -10.64 10.38
CA ARG A 296 -25.74 -11.09 9.27
C ARG A 296 -24.89 -11.79 8.22
N GLU A 297 -25.24 -13.04 7.92
CA GLU A 297 -24.70 -13.79 6.79
C GLU A 297 -25.44 -13.39 5.49
N ARG A 298 -24.68 -13.21 4.40
CA ARG A 298 -25.18 -12.71 3.11
C ARG A 298 -24.64 -13.60 1.99
N PRO A 299 -25.37 -13.73 0.86
CA PRO A 299 -24.81 -14.37 -0.32
C PRO A 299 -23.48 -13.74 -0.74
N ILE A 300 -22.57 -14.55 -1.28
CA ILE A 300 -21.20 -14.22 -1.74
C ILE A 300 -20.24 -13.83 -0.60
N TYR A 301 -20.68 -12.97 0.32
CA TYR A 301 -19.84 -12.38 1.36
C TYR A 301 -19.81 -13.21 2.66
N GLY A 302 -20.79 -14.10 2.87
CA GLY A 302 -20.99 -14.74 4.16
C GLY A 302 -21.12 -13.70 5.27
N ARG A 303 -20.31 -13.84 6.32
CA ARG A 303 -20.23 -12.88 7.45
C ARG A 303 -19.26 -11.73 7.22
N VAL A 304 -18.59 -11.64 6.07
CA VAL A 304 -17.73 -10.51 5.75
C VAL A 304 -18.60 -9.28 5.50
N ALA A 305 -18.34 -8.17 6.22
CA ALA A 305 -19.14 -6.96 6.07
C ALA A 305 -19.05 -6.39 4.65
N VAL A 306 -20.18 -6.03 4.06
CA VAL A 306 -20.25 -5.33 2.75
C VAL A 306 -19.91 -3.85 2.90
N ARG A 307 -19.53 -3.21 1.79
CA ARG A 307 -19.24 -1.77 1.75
C ARG A 307 -19.80 -1.15 0.49
N GLY A 308 -20.59 -0.08 0.65
CA GLY A 308 -21.04 0.77 -0.43
C GLY A 308 -20.12 1.97 -0.66
N ASP A 309 -20.43 2.77 -1.68
CA ASP A 309 -19.69 3.98 -2.09
C ASP A 309 -20.11 5.25 -1.33
N GLY A 310 -21.07 5.14 -0.40
CA GLY A 310 -21.68 6.28 0.30
C GLY A 310 -20.74 7.13 1.14
N SER A 311 -19.48 6.72 1.37
CA SER A 311 -18.46 7.59 1.99
C SER A 311 -17.93 8.68 1.06
N THR A 312 -18.04 8.46 -0.24
CA THR A 312 -17.67 9.40 -1.31
C THR A 312 -18.94 10.02 -1.90
N ARG A 313 -19.93 9.19 -2.24
CA ARG A 313 -21.15 9.63 -2.94
C ARG A 313 -21.94 10.70 -2.19
N ARG A 314 -22.05 10.57 -0.86
CA ARG A 314 -22.82 11.51 0.00
C ARG A 314 -22.07 12.80 0.36
N ARG A 315 -20.86 13.00 -0.18
CA ARG A 315 -20.13 14.26 -0.03
C ARG A 315 -20.72 15.30 -0.96
N GLU A 316 -20.48 16.57 -0.66
CA GLU A 316 -20.84 17.67 -1.57
C GLU A 316 -20.14 17.47 -2.92
N GLY A 317 -20.91 17.43 -4.01
CA GLY A 317 -20.40 17.13 -5.35
C GLY A 317 -19.89 15.68 -5.55
N GLY A 318 -20.17 14.76 -4.62
CA GLY A 318 -19.62 13.40 -4.66
C GLY A 318 -20.05 12.57 -5.87
N ASP A 319 -21.31 12.73 -6.32
CA ASP A 319 -21.82 12.09 -7.54
C ASP A 319 -21.03 12.53 -8.78
N ASP A 320 -20.90 13.85 -8.98
CA ASP A 320 -20.17 14.43 -10.11
C ASP A 320 -18.68 14.08 -10.07
N TRP A 321 -18.10 14.02 -8.87
CA TRP A 321 -16.71 13.59 -8.68
C TRP A 321 -16.51 12.13 -9.13
N LEU A 322 -17.42 11.22 -8.73
CA LEU A 322 -17.37 9.81 -9.14
C LEU A 322 -17.55 9.66 -10.66
N ALA A 323 -18.51 10.39 -11.24
CA ALA A 323 -18.74 10.37 -12.68
C ALA A 323 -17.52 10.87 -13.46
N THR A 324 -16.92 11.98 -13.02
CA THR A 324 -15.72 12.55 -13.63
C THR A 324 -14.53 11.60 -13.52
N ALA A 325 -14.29 11.05 -12.33
CA ALA A 325 -13.20 10.10 -12.10
C ALA A 325 -13.36 8.81 -12.92
N ALA A 326 -14.58 8.29 -13.05
CA ALA A 326 -14.88 7.11 -13.87
C ALA A 326 -14.76 7.39 -15.39
N ALA A 327 -14.98 8.63 -15.82
CA ALA A 327 -14.91 9.02 -17.22
C ALA A 327 -13.48 9.28 -17.73
N ARG A 328 -12.47 9.31 -16.86
CA ARG A 328 -11.07 9.52 -17.26
C ARG A 328 -10.64 8.48 -18.31
N PRO A 329 -10.04 8.89 -19.43
CA PRO A 329 -9.55 7.95 -20.42
C PRO A 329 -8.37 7.16 -19.85
N VAL A 330 -8.27 5.87 -20.17
CA VAL A 330 -7.15 5.00 -19.78
C VAL A 330 -6.51 4.39 -21.02
N ALA A 331 -5.19 4.24 -20.99
CA ALA A 331 -4.49 3.48 -22.02
C ALA A 331 -4.83 1.98 -21.89
N ARG A 332 -4.84 1.28 -23.02
CA ARG A 332 -4.93 -0.18 -23.02
C ARG A 332 -3.57 -0.74 -22.66
N VAL A 333 -3.54 -1.60 -21.65
CA VAL A 333 -2.32 -2.24 -21.15
C VAL A 333 -2.36 -3.73 -21.43
N THR A 334 -1.19 -4.35 -21.53
CA THR A 334 -1.10 -5.79 -21.75
C THR A 334 -1.68 -6.52 -20.54
N ILE A 335 -2.57 -7.49 -20.72
CA ILE A 335 -3.12 -8.27 -19.61
C ILE A 335 -2.89 -9.76 -19.83
N PRO A 336 -2.61 -10.53 -18.76
CA PRO A 336 -2.65 -11.99 -18.85
C PRO A 336 -4.08 -12.45 -19.14
N ALA A 337 -4.22 -13.68 -19.66
CA ALA A 337 -5.52 -14.26 -19.96
C ALA A 337 -6.39 -14.40 -18.70
N GLU A 338 -5.77 -14.77 -17.58
CA GLU A 338 -6.39 -14.92 -16.27
C GLU A 338 -5.53 -14.22 -15.21
N VAL A 339 -6.13 -13.94 -14.05
CA VAL A 339 -5.38 -13.36 -12.93
C VAL A 339 -4.34 -14.37 -12.44
N PRO A 340 -3.07 -13.97 -12.26
CA PRO A 340 -2.08 -14.83 -11.61
C PRO A 340 -2.56 -15.16 -10.19
N VAL A 341 -2.80 -16.43 -9.88
CA VAL A 341 -3.25 -16.86 -8.54
C VAL A 341 -2.14 -17.47 -7.71
N ASP A 342 -1.20 -18.20 -8.33
CA ASP A 342 -0.17 -18.96 -7.62
C ASP A 342 0.69 -18.11 -6.67
N PRO A 343 1.16 -16.91 -7.06
CA PRO A 343 1.91 -16.05 -6.13
C PRO A 343 1.15 -15.71 -4.85
N TYR A 344 -0.18 -15.63 -4.95
CA TYR A 344 -1.06 -15.17 -3.88
C TYR A 344 -1.74 -16.31 -3.11
N LEU A 345 -1.64 -17.55 -3.59
CA LEU A 345 -2.25 -18.73 -2.95
C LEU A 345 -1.21 -19.75 -2.49
N THR A 346 -0.24 -20.09 -3.34
CA THR A 346 0.79 -21.09 -3.04
C THR A 346 2.13 -20.45 -2.67
N GLY A 347 2.34 -19.18 -3.05
CA GLY A 347 3.62 -18.47 -2.90
C GLY A 347 4.65 -18.86 -3.96
N GLU A 348 4.22 -19.58 -5.01
CA GLU A 348 5.06 -19.87 -6.17
C GLU A 348 5.11 -18.64 -7.07
N PRO A 349 6.30 -18.20 -7.54
CA PRO A 349 6.40 -17.06 -8.45
C PRO A 349 5.67 -17.35 -9.76
N THR A 350 5.09 -16.31 -10.37
CA THR A 350 4.51 -16.40 -11.70
C THR A 350 5.60 -16.78 -12.70
N VAL A 351 5.42 -17.92 -13.39
CA VAL A 351 6.35 -18.43 -14.41
C VAL A 351 6.30 -17.57 -15.66
#